data_AF-A0A958UQZ3-F1
#
_entry.id   AF-A0A958UQZ3-F1
#
_cell.length_a   1.000
_cell.length_b   1.000
_cell.length_c   1.000
_cell.angle_alpha   90.00
_cell.angle_beta   90.00
_cell.angle_gamma   90.00
#
_symmetry.space_group_name_H-M   'P 1'
#
loop_
_entity.id
_entity.type
_entity.pdbx_description
1 polymer ?
#
loop_
_entity_poly.entity_id
_entity_poly.type
_entity_poly.pdbx_seq_one_letter_code
_entity_poly.pdbx_strand_id
1 'polypeptide(L)'
;MPFIGKAQSKSVTIDWGDSSPTASSVGVNKSSVSAKEKAIASLKLQLNKERVIYQTKWEDANIADKNSLRITNVRYGSVSSAELNKINTELVPNNLEYSIGSTRSRDKLFTILKISPIVKTSGGYQKVISFNVDYRYSPQACPDFTPEIINSVLATGQWFKFKVEKTGIHKIDKSFLSSLGMNTDGINPRNIKVYGFGGKSLPLLNSENKFFDLPENAIQVVGEEDGSFDGGDYILFYGSNTEGYVEENDSNLNPYSNESYYYITADGAP
;
A
#
# COMPACT_ATOMS: atom_id res chain seq x y z
N MET A 1 21.53 -21.63 17.42
CA MET A 1 21.78 -21.94 16.00
C MET A 1 21.88 -20.62 15.24
N PRO A 2 23.00 -20.28 14.59
CA PRO A 2 23.07 -19.06 13.79
C PRO A 2 22.22 -19.28 12.52
N PHE A 3 21.28 -18.37 12.25
CA PHE A 3 20.49 -18.37 11.02
C PHE A 3 21.42 -18.07 9.84
N ILE A 4 21.78 -19.11 9.08
CA ILE A 4 22.42 -18.94 7.77
C ILE A 4 21.34 -18.41 6.82
N GLY A 5 21.26 -17.09 6.68
CA GLY A 5 20.40 -16.46 5.68
C GLY A 5 20.88 -16.88 4.29
N LYS A 6 20.08 -17.70 3.59
CA LYS A 6 20.37 -18.06 2.19
C LYS A 6 20.25 -16.80 1.35
N ALA A 7 21.37 -16.32 0.80
CA ALA A 7 21.39 -15.27 -0.21
C ALA A 7 21.10 -15.88 -1.59
N GLN A 8 20.32 -15.17 -2.38
CA GLN A 8 20.06 -15.47 -3.79
C GLN A 8 20.77 -14.44 -4.65
N SER A 9 21.36 -14.90 -5.76
CA SER A 9 22.01 -14.04 -6.76
C SER A 9 21.53 -14.42 -8.15
N LYS A 10 21.23 -13.42 -8.99
CA LYS A 10 20.79 -13.60 -10.38
C LYS A 10 21.37 -12.53 -11.29
N SER A 11 21.76 -12.91 -12.50
CA SER A 11 22.12 -11.97 -13.56
C SER A 11 20.95 -11.77 -14.51
N VAL A 12 20.66 -10.51 -14.83
CA VAL A 12 19.55 -10.10 -15.70
C VAL A 12 20.10 -9.25 -16.83
N THR A 13 19.64 -9.54 -18.04
CA THR A 13 19.87 -8.73 -19.24
C THR A 13 18.53 -8.24 -19.76
N ILE A 14 18.43 -6.94 -20.04
CA ILE A 14 17.24 -6.33 -20.62
C ILE A 14 17.33 -6.46 -22.14
N ASP A 15 16.32 -7.10 -22.73
CA ASP A 15 16.15 -7.11 -24.18
C ASP A 15 15.44 -5.83 -24.61
N TRP A 16 16.18 -4.97 -25.32
CA TRP A 16 15.69 -3.69 -25.86
C TRP A 16 15.09 -3.82 -27.26
N GLY A 17 15.08 -5.03 -27.85
CA GLY A 17 14.61 -5.28 -29.22
C GLY A 17 15.60 -4.85 -30.32
N ASP A 18 16.75 -4.26 -29.95
CA ASP A 18 17.82 -3.82 -30.86
C ASP A 18 18.73 -4.99 -31.28
N SER A 19 18.19 -6.12 -31.74
CA SER A 19 19.01 -7.11 -32.44
C SER A 19 19.15 -6.70 -33.91
N SER A 20 19.88 -5.62 -34.19
CA SER A 20 20.44 -5.40 -35.52
C SER A 20 21.81 -6.07 -35.57
N PRO A 21 22.07 -7.03 -36.47
CA PRO A 21 23.33 -7.74 -36.51
C PRO A 21 24.39 -6.83 -37.10
N THR A 22 25.24 -6.23 -36.25
CA THR A 22 26.50 -5.66 -36.72
C THR A 22 27.59 -6.74 -36.71
N ALA A 23 28.35 -6.75 -37.79
CA ALA A 23 29.45 -7.65 -38.17
C ALA A 23 29.06 -8.99 -38.84
N SER A 24 29.30 -9.01 -40.15
CA SER A 24 29.30 -10.14 -41.06
C SER A 24 30.34 -11.19 -40.63
N SER A 25 29.87 -12.32 -40.12
CA SER A 25 30.62 -13.58 -40.22
C SER A 25 29.73 -14.59 -40.93
N VAL A 26 30.05 -14.85 -42.19
CA VAL A 26 29.45 -15.93 -42.99
C VAL A 26 29.68 -17.24 -42.22
N GLY A 27 28.59 -17.93 -41.86
CA GLY A 27 28.65 -19.30 -41.34
C GLY A 27 28.47 -19.49 -39.83
N VAL A 28 27.37 -18.98 -39.24
CA VAL A 28 26.83 -19.55 -37.99
C VAL A 28 25.31 -19.54 -38.06
N ASN A 29 24.69 -20.72 -37.89
CA ASN A 29 23.25 -20.89 -37.78
C ASN A 29 22.72 -20.04 -36.60
N LYS A 30 22.05 -18.92 -36.89
CA LYS A 30 21.33 -18.14 -35.87
C LYS A 30 20.00 -18.81 -35.57
N SER A 31 19.85 -19.31 -34.34
CA SER A 31 18.55 -19.65 -33.76
C SER A 31 17.70 -18.37 -33.72
N SER A 32 16.68 -18.30 -34.58
CA SER A 32 15.71 -17.21 -34.58
C SER A 32 14.89 -17.27 -33.29
N VAL A 33 15.00 -16.25 -32.44
CA VAL A 33 14.15 -16.07 -31.24
C VAL A 33 12.67 -16.10 -31.65
N SER A 34 11.89 -16.97 -31.01
CA SER A 34 10.49 -17.23 -31.34
C SER A 34 9.61 -15.99 -31.10
N ALA A 35 8.55 -15.81 -31.89
CA ALA A 35 7.58 -14.72 -31.71
C ALA A 35 7.00 -14.67 -30.27
N LYS A 36 6.86 -15.85 -29.63
CA LYS A 36 6.42 -15.96 -28.24
C LYS A 36 7.41 -15.34 -27.25
N GLU A 37 8.71 -15.53 -27.48
CA GLU A 37 9.77 -14.99 -26.62
C GLU A 37 9.84 -13.47 -26.75
N LYS A 38 9.67 -12.94 -27.97
CA LYS A 38 9.56 -11.50 -28.22
C LYS A 38 8.33 -10.87 -27.55
N ALA A 39 7.19 -11.55 -27.60
CA ALA A 39 5.96 -11.09 -26.93
C ALA A 39 6.11 -11.10 -25.39
N ILE A 40 6.83 -12.09 -24.83
CA ILE A 40 7.11 -12.10 -23.39
C ILE A 40 8.10 -10.98 -23.03
N ALA A 41 9.10 -10.72 -23.87
CA ALA A 41 10.07 -9.64 -23.65
C ALA A 41 9.41 -8.25 -23.68
N SER A 42 8.48 -8.00 -24.60
CA SER A 42 7.73 -6.72 -24.65
C SER A 42 6.81 -6.50 -23.45
N LEU A 43 6.37 -7.56 -22.78
CA LEU A 43 5.64 -7.45 -21.51
C LEU A 43 6.56 -7.12 -20.32
N LYS A 44 7.86 -7.42 -20.42
CA LYS A 44 8.84 -7.11 -19.39
C LYS A 44 9.33 -5.67 -19.46
N LEU A 45 9.59 -5.15 -20.67
CA LEU A 45 10.06 -3.78 -20.88
C LEU A 45 8.93 -2.90 -21.40
N GLN A 46 8.35 -2.09 -20.53
CA GLN A 46 7.27 -1.15 -20.86
C GLN A 46 7.87 0.24 -21.06
N LEU A 47 7.88 0.72 -22.31
CA LEU A 47 8.36 2.04 -22.70
C LEU A 47 7.25 2.78 -23.46
N ASN A 48 6.46 3.55 -22.73
CA ASN A 48 5.41 4.39 -23.29
C ASN A 48 5.27 5.69 -22.48
N LYS A 49 4.29 6.53 -22.83
CA LYS A 49 4.09 7.84 -22.17
C LYS A 49 3.59 7.75 -20.74
N GLU A 50 3.08 6.59 -20.32
CA GLU A 50 2.53 6.36 -18.98
C GLU A 50 3.48 5.56 -18.07
N ARG A 51 4.32 4.71 -18.67
CA ARG A 51 5.18 3.76 -17.94
C ARG A 51 6.54 3.63 -18.61
N VAL A 52 7.59 3.77 -17.80
CA VAL A 52 8.99 3.55 -18.15
C VAL A 52 9.57 2.57 -17.14
N ILE A 53 9.29 1.28 -17.31
CA ILE A 53 9.61 0.26 -16.30
C ILE A 53 10.06 -1.05 -16.95
N TYR A 54 11.06 -1.69 -16.35
CA TYR A 54 11.38 -3.09 -16.62
C TYR A 54 10.93 -3.96 -15.43
N GLN A 55 10.23 -5.05 -15.73
CA GLN A 55 9.78 -6.02 -14.75
C GLN A 55 10.15 -7.44 -15.19
N THR A 56 10.71 -8.22 -14.27
CA THR A 56 10.96 -9.65 -14.48
C THR A 56 10.55 -10.45 -13.25
N LYS A 57 10.35 -11.76 -13.42
CA LYS A 57 10.00 -12.66 -12.32
C LYS A 57 10.64 -14.04 -12.49
N TRP A 58 10.83 -14.73 -11.38
CA TRP A 58 11.28 -16.12 -11.33
C TRP A 58 10.60 -16.85 -10.19
N GLU A 59 10.49 -18.17 -10.32
CA GLU A 59 10.06 -19.04 -9.21
C GLU A 59 11.13 -19.03 -8.13
N ASP A 60 10.70 -18.96 -6.88
CA ASP A 60 11.59 -18.78 -5.72
C ASP A 60 11.17 -19.69 -4.56
N ALA A 61 12.10 -19.99 -3.66
CA ALA A 61 11.85 -20.92 -2.56
C ALA A 61 11.20 -20.27 -1.32
N ASN A 62 11.41 -18.96 -1.12
CA ASN A 62 10.84 -18.23 0.02
C ASN A 62 10.68 -16.73 -0.30
N ILE A 63 10.00 -16.00 0.59
CA ILE A 63 9.69 -14.58 0.44
C ILE A 63 10.99 -13.78 0.43
N ALA A 64 11.16 -12.91 -0.57
CA ALA A 64 12.30 -12.02 -0.68
C ALA A 64 12.21 -10.91 0.38
N ASP A 65 13.29 -10.71 1.15
CA ASP A 65 13.43 -9.57 2.05
C ASP A 65 13.69 -8.31 1.21
N LYS A 66 12.68 -7.44 1.13
CA LYS A 66 12.74 -6.18 0.36
C LYS A 66 13.91 -5.29 0.77
N ASN A 67 14.28 -5.30 2.05
CA ASN A 67 15.34 -4.46 2.60
C ASN A 67 16.74 -5.01 2.32
N SER A 68 16.84 -6.26 1.88
CA SER A 68 18.12 -6.89 1.53
C SER A 68 18.51 -6.72 0.07
N LEU A 69 17.62 -6.18 -0.77
CA LEU A 69 17.82 -6.06 -2.21
C LEU A 69 19.03 -5.18 -2.53
N ARG A 70 19.93 -5.72 -3.35
CA ARG A 70 21.07 -5.00 -3.91
C ARG A 70 21.13 -5.25 -5.41
N ILE A 71 21.28 -4.18 -6.18
CA ILE A 71 21.57 -4.23 -7.60
C ILE A 71 23.05 -3.89 -7.78
N THR A 72 23.80 -4.80 -8.39
CA THR A 72 25.26 -4.67 -8.58
C THR A 72 25.63 -4.89 -10.05
N ASN A 73 26.86 -4.55 -10.43
CA ASN A 73 27.39 -4.78 -11.79
C ASN A 73 26.51 -4.22 -12.92
N VAL A 74 25.91 -3.05 -12.70
CA VAL A 74 25.03 -2.42 -13.69
C VAL A 74 25.85 -1.97 -14.90
N ARG A 75 25.43 -2.41 -16.09
CA ARG A 75 25.99 -1.98 -17.37
C ARG A 75 25.01 -1.04 -18.05
N TYR A 76 25.50 0.13 -18.43
CA TYR A 76 24.72 1.15 -19.12
C TYR A 76 25.06 1.22 -20.60
N GLY A 77 24.10 1.69 -21.40
CA GLY A 77 24.26 2.01 -22.82
C GLY A 77 23.60 3.35 -23.17
N SER A 78 23.83 3.80 -24.40
CA SER A 78 23.17 4.99 -24.95
C SER A 78 21.70 4.72 -25.26
N VAL A 79 20.83 5.69 -24.98
CA VAL A 79 19.43 5.66 -25.41
C VAL A 79 19.32 6.29 -26.81
N SER A 80 18.69 5.61 -27.75
CA SER A 80 18.45 6.14 -29.09
C SER A 80 17.31 7.18 -29.09
N SER A 81 17.30 8.08 -30.07
CA SER A 81 16.21 9.06 -30.22
C SER A 81 14.84 8.40 -30.41
N ALA A 82 14.80 7.24 -31.09
CA ALA A 82 13.56 6.48 -31.27
C ALA A 82 13.02 5.90 -29.95
N GLU A 83 13.89 5.48 -29.03
CA GLU A 83 13.50 5.04 -27.69
C GLU A 83 13.02 6.22 -26.82
N LEU A 84 13.74 7.35 -26.86
CA LEU A 84 13.35 8.57 -26.14
C LEU A 84 11.99 9.11 -26.59
N ASN A 85 11.68 9.03 -27.88
CA ASN A 85 10.39 9.49 -28.41
C ASN A 85 9.19 8.69 -27.87
N LYS A 86 9.40 7.42 -27.47
CA LYS A 86 8.33 6.56 -26.95
C LYS A 86 7.89 6.93 -25.53
N ILE A 87 8.79 7.51 -24.73
CA ILE A 87 8.58 7.69 -23.29
C ILE A 87 8.22 9.13 -22.91
N ASN A 88 7.63 9.32 -21.73
CA ASN A 88 7.63 10.62 -21.07
C ASN A 88 8.92 10.75 -20.25
N THR A 89 9.75 11.75 -20.56
CA THR A 89 11.03 11.97 -19.87
C THR A 89 10.88 12.40 -18.42
N GLU A 90 9.72 12.92 -18.02
CA GLU A 90 9.42 13.27 -16.62
C GLU A 90 9.31 12.03 -15.72
N LEU A 91 9.02 10.86 -16.29
CA LEU A 91 8.96 9.58 -15.58
C LEU A 91 10.34 8.93 -15.38
N VAL A 92 11.41 9.55 -15.90
CA VAL A 92 12.76 8.99 -15.84
C VAL A 92 13.49 9.52 -14.60
N PRO A 93 13.86 8.67 -13.63
CA PRO A 93 14.50 9.11 -12.41
C PRO A 93 15.96 9.52 -12.63
N ASN A 94 16.48 10.36 -11.73
CA ASN A 94 17.88 10.81 -11.73
C ASN A 94 18.85 9.73 -11.21
N ASN A 95 18.33 8.72 -10.51
CA ASN A 95 19.09 7.58 -10.00
C ASN A 95 18.38 6.29 -10.39
N LEU A 96 19.10 5.17 -10.31
CA LEU A 96 18.50 3.87 -10.57
C LEU A 96 17.51 3.53 -9.45
N GLU A 97 16.24 3.40 -9.80
CA GLU A 97 15.17 2.99 -8.89
C GLU A 97 14.82 1.54 -9.11
N TYR A 98 14.67 0.77 -8.03
CA TYR A 98 14.35 -0.65 -8.10
C TYR A 98 13.62 -1.13 -6.85
N SER A 99 12.79 -2.15 -7.03
CA SER A 99 12.07 -2.82 -5.94
C SER A 99 11.89 -4.30 -6.23
N ILE A 100 11.81 -5.08 -5.15
CA ILE A 100 11.53 -6.51 -5.20
C ILE A 100 10.26 -6.79 -4.39
N GLY A 101 9.52 -7.82 -4.77
CA GLY A 101 8.40 -8.33 -4.02
C GLY A 101 8.19 -9.81 -4.29
N SER A 102 7.48 -10.48 -3.41
CA SER A 102 7.09 -11.87 -3.61
C SER A 102 5.59 -11.98 -3.78
N THR A 103 5.17 -12.88 -4.66
CA THR A 103 3.76 -13.21 -4.90
C THR A 103 3.62 -14.72 -4.95
N ARG A 104 2.48 -15.24 -4.51
CA ARG A 104 2.15 -16.66 -4.63
C ARG A 104 1.08 -16.82 -5.69
N SER A 105 1.32 -17.72 -6.64
CA SER A 105 0.34 -18.08 -7.67
C SER A 105 0.18 -19.60 -7.66
N ARG A 106 -1.03 -20.05 -7.29
CA ARG A 106 -1.26 -21.44 -6.87
C ARG A 106 -0.24 -21.81 -5.77
N ASP A 107 0.40 -22.96 -5.88
CA ASP A 107 1.37 -23.43 -4.89
C ASP A 107 2.82 -22.99 -5.18
N LYS A 108 3.01 -22.11 -6.16
CA LYS A 108 4.34 -21.61 -6.55
C LYS A 108 4.56 -20.20 -6.05
N LEU A 109 5.69 -19.99 -5.39
CA LEU A 109 6.14 -18.67 -4.99
C LEU A 109 6.99 -18.07 -6.10
N PHE A 110 6.73 -16.81 -6.43
CA PHE A 110 7.49 -16.04 -7.39
C PHE A 110 8.04 -14.79 -6.74
N THR A 111 9.25 -14.44 -7.14
CA THR A 111 9.86 -13.14 -6.83
C THR A 111 9.79 -12.28 -8.07
N ILE A 112 9.32 -11.05 -7.90
CA ILE A 112 9.18 -10.03 -8.94
C ILE A 112 10.17 -8.92 -8.65
N LEU A 113 10.98 -8.57 -9.65
CA LEU A 113 11.82 -7.39 -9.63
C LEU A 113 11.26 -6.34 -10.59
N LYS A 114 11.22 -5.09 -10.13
CA LYS A 114 10.95 -3.89 -10.92
C LYS A 114 12.18 -2.98 -10.86
N ILE A 115 12.52 -2.36 -11.99
CA ILE A 115 13.67 -1.45 -12.10
C ILE A 115 13.41 -0.38 -13.16
N SER A 116 13.89 0.83 -12.92
CA SER A 116 13.91 1.91 -13.92
C SER A 116 14.88 1.53 -15.04
N PRO A 117 14.42 1.30 -16.28
CA PRO A 117 15.27 0.84 -17.37
C PRO A 117 16.12 1.97 -17.95
N ILE A 118 15.79 3.23 -17.66
CA ILE A 118 16.51 4.43 -18.09
C ILE A 118 16.74 5.29 -16.85
N VAL A 119 17.91 5.92 -16.78
CA VAL A 119 18.25 6.92 -15.76
C VAL A 119 18.71 8.20 -16.43
N LYS A 120 18.38 9.34 -15.80
CA LYS A 120 18.84 10.65 -16.22
C LYS A 120 20.14 11.00 -15.49
N THR A 121 21.16 11.35 -16.25
CA THR A 121 22.49 11.75 -15.77
C THR A 121 22.80 13.17 -16.23
N SER A 122 23.91 13.74 -15.76
CA SER A 122 24.38 15.04 -16.24
C SER A 122 24.68 15.07 -17.75
N GLY A 123 25.03 13.91 -18.33
CA GLY A 123 25.29 13.75 -19.76
C GLY A 123 24.08 13.34 -20.61
N GLY A 124 22.87 13.39 -20.06
CA GLY A 124 21.64 12.95 -20.73
C GLY A 124 21.13 11.61 -20.21
N TYR A 125 20.52 10.80 -21.08
CA TYR A 125 19.85 9.56 -20.69
C TYR A 125 20.73 8.33 -20.95
N GLN A 126 20.74 7.40 -20.00
CA GLN A 126 21.43 6.12 -20.12
C GLN A 126 20.44 4.97 -19.89
N LYS A 127 20.46 3.96 -20.76
CA LYS A 127 19.68 2.74 -20.59
C LYS A 127 20.46 1.67 -19.85
N VAL A 128 19.76 0.88 -19.04
CA VAL A 128 20.31 -0.29 -18.36
C VAL A 128 20.32 -1.48 -19.32
N ILE A 129 21.50 -2.05 -19.56
CA ILE A 129 21.69 -3.24 -20.42
C ILE A 129 21.62 -4.51 -19.58
N SER A 130 22.36 -4.56 -18.49
CA SER A 130 22.42 -5.73 -17.61
C SER A 130 22.80 -5.36 -16.19
N PHE A 131 22.50 -6.25 -15.24
CA PHE A 131 22.80 -6.08 -13.82
C PHE A 131 22.70 -7.41 -13.08
N ASN A 132 23.26 -7.44 -11.87
CA ASN A 132 23.09 -8.51 -10.91
C ASN A 132 22.09 -8.11 -9.82
N VAL A 133 21.34 -9.09 -9.33
CA VAL A 133 20.31 -8.96 -8.30
C VAL A 133 20.70 -9.88 -7.16
N ASP A 134 20.98 -9.29 -6.00
CA ASP A 134 21.30 -10.00 -4.77
C ASP A 134 20.26 -9.68 -3.69
N TYR A 135 19.75 -10.70 -3.01
CA TYR A 135 18.79 -10.54 -1.91
C TYR A 135 18.82 -11.75 -0.98
N ARG A 136 18.22 -11.61 0.20
CA ARG A 136 18.02 -12.69 1.16
C ARG A 136 16.53 -13.02 1.26
N TYR A 137 16.23 -14.17 1.83
CA TYR A 137 14.87 -14.46 2.25
C TYR A 137 14.52 -13.74 3.54
N SER A 138 13.28 -13.26 3.62
CA SER A 138 12.72 -12.71 4.85
C SER A 138 12.68 -13.81 5.90
N PRO A 139 13.14 -13.53 7.14
CA PRO A 139 12.88 -14.45 8.23
C PRO A 139 11.36 -14.61 8.36
N GLN A 140 10.85 -15.81 8.13
CA GLN A 140 9.46 -16.15 8.42
C GLN A 140 9.32 -16.27 9.94
N ALA A 141 9.29 -15.14 10.64
CA ALA A 141 8.62 -15.11 11.93
C ALA A 141 7.13 -15.10 11.60
N CYS A 142 6.47 -16.24 11.76
CA CYS A 142 5.04 -16.24 12.00
C CYS A 142 4.93 -16.08 13.51
N PRO A 143 4.85 -14.86 14.07
CA PRO A 143 4.42 -14.77 15.45
C PRO A 143 3.08 -15.48 15.51
N ASP A 144 2.94 -16.46 16.40
CA ASP A 144 1.64 -17.03 16.74
C ASP A 144 0.81 -15.89 17.32
N PHE A 145 0.10 -15.17 16.45
CA PHE A 145 -0.87 -14.17 16.85
C PHE A 145 -2.17 -14.92 17.06
N THR A 146 -2.33 -15.49 18.25
CA THR A 146 -3.65 -15.86 18.74
C THR A 146 -4.30 -14.56 19.23
N PRO A 147 -5.29 -14.00 18.52
CA PRO A 147 -6.03 -12.86 19.03
C PRO A 147 -6.63 -13.25 20.39
N GLU A 148 -6.53 -12.35 21.36
CA GLU A 148 -7.22 -12.51 22.63
C GLU A 148 -8.73 -12.57 22.37
N ILE A 149 -9.42 -13.55 22.99
CA ILE A 149 -10.87 -13.65 22.90
C ILE A 149 -11.44 -12.56 23.80
N ILE A 150 -11.86 -11.45 23.19
CA ILE A 150 -12.50 -10.32 23.88
C ILE A 150 -13.98 -10.23 23.50
N ASN A 151 -14.80 -9.78 24.44
CA ASN A 151 -16.18 -9.40 24.14
C ASN A 151 -16.20 -8.07 23.37
N SER A 152 -17.24 -7.84 22.57
CA SER A 152 -17.37 -6.56 21.88
C SER A 152 -17.59 -5.42 22.88
N VAL A 153 -17.04 -4.24 22.60
CA VAL A 153 -17.35 -2.97 23.26
C VAL A 153 -18.86 -2.71 23.24
N LEU A 154 -19.57 -3.16 22.20
CA LEU A 154 -21.01 -3.03 22.07
C LEU A 154 -21.81 -4.06 22.89
N ALA A 155 -21.16 -5.03 23.54
CA ALA A 155 -21.84 -6.10 24.26
C ALA A 155 -22.57 -5.61 25.52
N THR A 156 -22.14 -4.48 26.08
CA THR A 156 -22.70 -3.86 27.28
C THR A 156 -22.85 -2.36 27.10
N GLY A 157 -23.76 -1.74 27.87
CA GLY A 157 -24.01 -0.30 27.84
C GLY A 157 -25.07 0.12 26.81
N GLN A 158 -25.37 1.41 26.80
CA GLN A 158 -26.28 2.06 25.86
C GLN A 158 -25.49 2.71 24.73
N TRP A 159 -25.86 2.40 23.50
CA TRP A 159 -25.15 2.80 22.30
C TRP A 159 -26.08 3.48 21.31
N PHE A 160 -25.66 4.64 20.82
CA PHE A 160 -26.41 5.43 19.86
C PHE A 160 -25.60 5.55 18.58
N LYS A 161 -26.19 5.11 17.47
CA LYS A 161 -25.55 5.10 16.15
C LYS A 161 -25.86 6.39 15.41
N PHE A 162 -24.85 7.00 14.81
CA PHE A 162 -25.01 8.18 13.98
C PHE A 162 -24.10 8.15 12.75
N LYS A 163 -24.49 8.88 11.71
CA LYS A 163 -23.81 8.94 10.42
C LYS A 163 -22.97 10.20 10.30
N VAL A 164 -21.80 10.09 9.67
CA VAL A 164 -20.98 11.23 9.25
C VAL A 164 -21.06 11.39 7.74
N GLU A 165 -21.51 12.55 7.28
CA GLU A 165 -21.67 12.86 5.84
C GLU A 165 -20.45 13.54 5.22
N LYS A 166 -19.62 14.21 6.02
CA LYS A 166 -18.44 14.93 5.53
C LYS A 166 -17.25 14.68 6.45
N THR A 167 -16.08 14.50 5.85
CA THR A 167 -14.83 14.39 6.62
C THR A 167 -14.47 15.73 7.26
N GLY A 168 -14.19 15.75 8.55
CA GLY A 168 -13.81 16.96 9.28
C GLY A 168 -14.07 16.88 10.79
N ILE A 169 -13.92 18.03 11.47
CA ILE A 169 -14.29 18.18 12.88
C ILE A 169 -15.80 18.40 12.97
N HIS A 170 -16.46 17.61 13.80
CA HIS A 170 -17.89 17.66 14.06
C HIS A 170 -18.13 18.07 15.51
N LYS A 171 -19.16 18.89 15.71
CA LYS A 171 -19.67 19.27 17.03
C LYS A 171 -20.87 18.39 17.39
N ILE A 172 -20.78 17.65 18.49
CA ILE A 172 -21.89 16.92 19.09
C ILE A 172 -22.32 17.68 20.34
N ASP A 173 -23.52 18.25 20.31
CA ASP A 173 -24.11 18.94 21.45
C ASP A 173 -25.26 18.13 22.06
N LYS A 174 -25.78 18.61 23.18
CA LYS A 174 -26.92 18.02 23.89
C LYS A 174 -28.13 17.79 22.98
N SER A 175 -28.43 18.74 22.10
CA SER A 175 -29.58 18.64 21.19
C SER A 175 -29.44 17.48 20.21
N PHE A 176 -28.22 17.28 19.68
CA PHE A 176 -27.92 16.14 18.82
C PHE A 176 -28.06 14.81 19.57
N LEU A 177 -27.50 14.69 20.78
CA LEU A 177 -27.62 13.47 21.59
C LEU A 177 -29.09 13.13 21.90
N SER A 178 -29.88 14.12 22.31
CA SER A 178 -31.32 13.92 22.53
C SER A 178 -32.05 13.50 21.25
N SER A 179 -31.64 14.00 20.07
CA SER A 179 -32.23 13.59 18.79
C SER A 179 -31.94 12.14 18.42
N LEU A 180 -30.84 11.56 18.92
CA LEU A 180 -30.55 10.14 18.80
C LEU A 180 -31.35 9.28 19.79
N GLY A 181 -32.08 9.90 20.72
CA GLY A 181 -32.82 9.24 21.79
C GLY A 181 -32.02 9.03 23.08
N MET A 182 -30.85 9.66 23.23
CA MET A 182 -30.06 9.59 24.45
C MET A 182 -30.69 10.46 25.54
N ASN A 183 -30.89 9.89 26.73
CA ASN A 183 -31.22 10.68 27.91
C ASN A 183 -29.98 11.42 28.40
N THR A 184 -29.96 12.73 28.21
CA THR A 184 -28.82 13.59 28.56
C THR A 184 -28.83 14.06 30.01
N ASP A 185 -29.88 13.78 30.77
CA ASP A 185 -30.00 14.23 32.16
C ASP A 185 -29.08 13.41 33.08
N GLY A 186 -28.20 14.11 33.79
CA GLY A 186 -27.27 13.48 34.73
C GLY A 186 -26.09 12.75 34.06
N ILE A 187 -25.87 12.95 32.75
CA ILE A 187 -24.64 12.46 32.10
C ILE A 187 -23.45 13.23 32.66
N ASN A 188 -22.42 12.48 33.08
CA ASN A 188 -21.09 13.04 33.29
C ASN A 188 -20.36 13.10 31.94
N PRO A 189 -19.98 14.30 31.44
CA PRO A 189 -19.37 14.44 30.11
C PRO A 189 -18.08 13.62 29.93
N ARG A 190 -17.34 13.36 31.02
CA ARG A 190 -16.08 12.57 31.01
C ARG A 190 -16.28 11.10 30.67
N ASN A 191 -17.50 10.60 30.83
CA ASN A 191 -17.86 9.22 30.50
C ASN A 191 -18.30 9.06 29.04
N ILE A 192 -18.41 10.18 28.29
CA ILE A 192 -18.83 10.12 26.90
C ILE A 192 -17.66 9.62 26.05
N LYS A 193 -17.93 8.63 25.21
CA LYS A 193 -16.94 8.01 24.32
C LYS A 193 -17.55 7.80 22.94
N VAL A 194 -16.74 7.97 21.88
CA VAL A 194 -17.15 7.77 20.48
C VAL A 194 -16.33 6.62 19.88
N TYR A 195 -16.99 5.70 19.18
CA TYR A 195 -16.39 4.50 18.61
C TYR A 195 -16.70 4.39 17.12
N GLY A 196 -15.76 3.86 16.32
CA GLY A 196 -15.94 3.75 14.88
C GLY A 196 -14.63 3.61 14.10
N PHE A 197 -14.70 2.91 12.97
CA PHE A 197 -13.61 2.82 12.00
C PHE A 197 -13.56 4.01 11.02
N GLY A 198 -14.60 4.83 11.03
CA GLY A 198 -14.81 5.86 10.03
C GLY A 198 -15.20 5.31 8.67
N GLY A 199 -14.93 6.08 7.62
CA GLY A 199 -15.44 5.79 6.28
C GLY A 199 -14.43 5.18 5.32
N LYS A 200 -13.14 5.10 5.69
CA LYS A 200 -12.10 4.56 4.80
C LYS A 200 -12.31 3.06 4.55
N SER A 201 -11.88 2.58 3.38
CA SER A 201 -11.92 1.16 3.05
C SER A 201 -11.00 0.35 3.96
N LEU A 202 -11.36 -0.92 4.19
CA LEU A 202 -10.47 -1.87 4.84
C LEU A 202 -9.19 -2.09 4.00
N PRO A 203 -8.03 -2.34 4.64
CA PRO A 203 -6.82 -2.77 3.93
C PRO A 203 -7.07 -4.05 3.14
N LEU A 204 -6.47 -4.20 1.95
CA LEU A 204 -6.59 -5.45 1.18
C LEU A 204 -5.80 -6.59 1.82
N LEU A 205 -4.75 -6.28 2.58
CA LEU A 205 -3.99 -7.26 3.36
C LEU A 205 -4.61 -7.50 4.73
N ASN A 206 -5.06 -8.73 4.98
CA ASN A 206 -5.58 -9.15 6.29
C ASN A 206 -4.60 -8.88 7.45
N SER A 207 -3.29 -8.96 7.20
CA SER A 207 -2.25 -8.69 8.21
C SER A 207 -2.15 -7.23 8.63
N GLU A 208 -2.73 -6.31 7.87
CA GLU A 208 -2.75 -4.88 8.19
C GLU A 208 -4.00 -4.47 8.97
N ASN A 209 -5.01 -5.34 9.08
CA ASN A 209 -6.15 -5.09 9.95
C ASN A 209 -5.76 -5.34 11.41
N LYS A 210 -5.68 -4.26 12.19
CA LYS A 210 -5.16 -4.27 13.57
C LYS A 210 -6.24 -4.33 14.64
N PHE A 211 -7.51 -4.15 14.27
CA PHE A 211 -8.61 -4.03 15.23
C PHE A 211 -9.64 -5.11 14.94
N PHE A 212 -9.95 -5.91 15.95
CA PHE A 212 -10.99 -6.94 15.87
C PHE A 212 -12.38 -6.41 16.25
N ASP A 213 -12.44 -5.24 16.88
CA ASP A 213 -13.67 -4.57 17.28
C ASP A 213 -13.54 -3.05 17.10
N LEU A 214 -14.62 -2.31 17.28
CA LEU A 214 -14.67 -0.86 17.07
C LEU A 214 -13.64 -0.13 17.97
N PRO A 215 -12.74 0.68 17.40
CA PRO A 215 -11.81 1.47 18.18
C PRO A 215 -12.49 2.72 18.76
N GLU A 216 -12.05 3.12 19.94
CA GLU A 216 -12.38 4.43 20.51
C GLU A 216 -11.70 5.54 19.69
N ASN A 217 -12.47 6.58 19.37
CA ASN A 217 -12.01 7.77 18.67
C ASN A 217 -11.74 8.88 19.68
N ALA A 218 -10.65 9.60 19.48
CA ALA A 218 -10.32 10.75 20.30
C ALA A 218 -11.39 11.83 20.18
N ILE A 219 -11.81 12.35 21.33
CA ILE A 219 -12.75 13.45 21.45
C ILE A 219 -12.17 14.56 22.33
N GLN A 220 -12.67 15.77 22.14
CA GLN A 220 -12.47 16.88 23.07
C GLN A 220 -13.82 17.25 23.66
N VAL A 221 -13.93 17.26 24.98
CA VAL A 221 -15.12 17.71 25.69
C VAL A 221 -14.91 19.15 26.14
N VAL A 222 -15.91 20.00 25.93
CA VAL A 222 -15.90 21.42 26.34
C VAL A 222 -17.04 21.64 27.32
N GLY A 223 -16.73 22.24 28.48
CA GLY A 223 -17.68 22.57 29.54
C GLY A 223 -17.84 21.51 30.65
N GLU A 224 -17.04 20.45 30.65
CA GLU A 224 -17.12 19.31 31.59
C GLU A 224 -16.69 19.58 33.05
N GLU A 225 -16.56 20.84 33.47
CA GLU A 225 -15.96 21.20 34.76
C GLU A 225 -16.85 20.82 35.95
N ASP A 226 -18.17 20.95 35.78
CA ASP A 226 -19.17 20.73 36.81
C ASP A 226 -19.68 19.27 36.88
N GLY A 227 -19.25 18.43 35.95
CA GLY A 227 -19.64 17.02 35.86
C GLY A 227 -21.08 16.79 35.37
N SER A 228 -21.74 17.81 34.81
CA SER A 228 -23.03 17.70 34.13
C SER A 228 -22.86 17.96 32.63
N PHE A 229 -23.73 17.38 31.79
CA PHE A 229 -23.80 17.72 30.36
C PHE A 229 -25.01 18.65 30.11
N ASP A 230 -24.75 19.94 30.15
CA ASP A 230 -25.74 21.02 30.06
C ASP A 230 -25.85 21.64 28.65
N GLY A 231 -26.53 22.79 28.54
CA GLY A 231 -26.78 23.43 27.25
C GLY A 231 -25.55 24.14 26.65
N GLY A 232 -24.53 24.45 27.45
CA GLY A 232 -23.26 25.02 27.01
C GLY A 232 -22.25 23.99 26.54
N ASP A 233 -22.46 22.72 26.90
CA ASP A 233 -21.49 21.65 26.69
C ASP A 233 -21.58 21.03 25.31
N TYR A 234 -20.41 20.62 24.81
CA TYR A 234 -20.31 19.91 23.54
C TYR A 234 -19.03 19.12 23.42
N ILE A 235 -19.05 18.20 22.47
CA ILE A 235 -17.93 17.35 22.12
C ILE A 235 -17.48 17.72 20.71
N LEU A 236 -16.17 17.82 20.52
CA LEU A 236 -15.55 17.87 19.21
C LEU A 236 -14.90 16.52 18.91
N PHE A 237 -15.20 15.96 17.74
CA PHE A 237 -14.52 14.76 17.26
C PHE A 237 -14.20 14.88 15.77
N TYR A 238 -13.13 14.22 15.32
CA TYR A 238 -12.80 14.14 13.91
C TYR A 238 -13.46 12.92 13.27
N GLY A 239 -14.44 13.14 12.40
CA GLY A 239 -15.12 12.10 11.64
C GLY A 239 -14.59 12.05 10.22
N SER A 240 -14.33 10.85 9.70
CA SER A 240 -14.08 10.57 8.28
C SER A 240 -15.30 9.98 7.59
N ASN A 241 -15.65 10.48 6.40
CA ASN A 241 -16.61 9.86 5.48
C ASN A 241 -15.89 8.88 4.52
N THR A 242 -16.65 8.23 3.62
CA THR A 242 -16.21 7.25 2.61
C THR A 242 -15.50 7.84 1.40
N GLU A 243 -15.49 9.17 1.29
CA GLU A 243 -14.82 9.90 0.22
C GLU A 243 -13.32 10.09 0.53
N GLY A 244 -12.50 9.98 -0.51
CA GLY A 244 -11.07 10.27 -0.49
C GLY A 244 -10.27 9.20 -1.22
N TYR A 245 -9.15 9.61 -1.82
CA TYR A 245 -8.29 8.70 -2.58
C TYR A 245 -7.61 7.67 -1.66
N VAL A 246 -7.81 6.39 -1.99
CA VAL A 246 -7.12 5.26 -1.36
C VAL A 246 -6.19 4.65 -2.41
N GLU A 247 -4.88 4.80 -2.19
CA GLU A 247 -3.83 4.30 -3.10
C GLU A 247 -3.94 2.80 -3.34
N GLU A 248 -4.25 2.02 -2.30
CA GLU A 248 -4.37 0.56 -2.41
C GLU A 248 -5.53 0.13 -3.34
N ASN A 249 -6.59 0.93 -3.41
CA ASN A 249 -7.74 0.68 -4.29
C ASN A 249 -7.61 1.41 -5.63
N ASP A 250 -6.66 2.34 -5.77
CA ASP A 250 -6.56 3.31 -6.85
C ASP A 250 -7.91 4.00 -7.16
N SER A 251 -8.62 4.42 -6.10
CA SER A 251 -9.99 4.92 -6.20
C SER A 251 -10.34 5.90 -5.09
N ASN A 252 -11.30 6.79 -5.38
CA ASN A 252 -11.92 7.69 -4.39
C ASN A 252 -13.18 7.10 -3.75
N LEU A 253 -13.55 5.87 -4.13
CA LEU A 253 -14.75 5.18 -3.69
C LEU A 253 -14.35 4.05 -2.74
N ASN A 254 -15.01 3.99 -1.59
CA ASN A 254 -14.96 2.81 -0.74
C ASN A 254 -15.75 1.68 -1.41
N PRO A 255 -15.13 0.51 -1.71
CA PRO A 255 -15.80 -0.59 -2.41
C PRO A 255 -16.79 -1.37 -1.53
N TYR A 256 -16.81 -1.11 -0.21
CA TYR A 256 -17.59 -1.88 0.76
C TYR A 256 -18.78 -1.13 1.34
N SER A 257 -18.76 0.21 1.32
CA SER A 257 -19.82 1.04 1.90
C SER A 257 -19.85 2.43 1.28
N ASN A 258 -21.03 3.01 1.17
CA ASN A 258 -21.26 4.42 0.85
C ASN A 258 -21.56 5.27 2.10
N GLU A 259 -21.57 4.67 3.28
CA GLU A 259 -21.90 5.35 4.54
C GLU A 259 -20.81 5.12 5.60
N SER A 260 -20.55 6.17 6.39
CA SER A 260 -19.70 6.10 7.57
C SER A 260 -20.52 6.27 8.85
N TYR A 261 -20.39 5.31 9.75
CA TYR A 261 -21.11 5.27 11.01
C TYR A 261 -20.18 5.26 12.20
N TYR A 262 -20.63 5.94 13.25
CA TYR A 262 -20.01 5.99 14.56
C TYR A 262 -21.05 5.66 15.61
N TYR A 263 -20.57 5.29 16.79
CA TYR A 263 -21.36 4.91 17.94
C TYR A 263 -20.93 5.77 19.11
N ILE A 264 -21.88 6.33 19.85
CA ILE A 264 -21.63 7.12 21.05
C ILE A 264 -22.30 6.47 22.25
N THR A 265 -21.61 6.50 23.38
CA THR A 265 -22.10 6.04 24.69
C THR A 265 -21.71 7.03 25.77
N ALA A 266 -22.48 7.04 26.87
CA ALA A 266 -22.16 7.76 28.10
C ALA A 266 -21.86 6.81 29.28
N ASP A 267 -21.78 5.50 29.01
CA ASP A 267 -21.46 4.46 29.99
C ASP A 267 -19.95 4.13 30.02
N GLY A 268 -19.12 4.95 29.37
CA GLY A 268 -17.68 4.77 29.36
C GLY A 268 -17.08 4.95 30.76
N ALA A 269 -16.12 4.12 31.13
CA ALA A 269 -15.25 4.41 32.27
C ALA A 269 -14.39 5.66 31.95
N PRO A 270 -14.05 6.50 32.95
CA PRO A 270 -13.22 7.69 32.76
C PRO A 270 -11.90 7.40 32.05
#